data_AF-A0A0D9R9X3-F1
#
_entry.id   AF-A0A0D9R9X3-F1
#
_cell.length_a   1.000
_cell.length_b   1.000
_cell.length_c   1.000
_cell.angle_alpha   90.00
_cell.angle_beta   90.00
_cell.angle_gamma   90.00
#
_symmetry.space_group_name_H-M   'P 1'
#
loop_
_entity.id
_entity.type
_entity.pdbx_description
1 polymer ?
#
loop_
_entity_poly.entity_id
_entity_poly.type
_entity_poly.pdbx_seq_one_letter_code
_entity_poly.pdbx_strand_id
1 'polypeptide(L)'
;MKIFLPVLLAALLGVEQASSLMCFSCLNQKSNLYCLKPTICSDGDNYCVTVSTSAGIGNLVTFGHSLSKTCSPACPLPEGINVGVASMGISCCQSFLCNFSAADGGLRASATLLGAGLLLSLLPALLRFGP
;
A
#
# COMPACT_ATOMS: atom_id res chain seq x y z
N MET A 1 -17.99 -23.06 -25.35
CA MET A 1 -16.73 -22.54 -24.75
C MET A 1 -16.50 -21.03 -24.92
N LYS A 2 -17.36 -20.29 -25.64
CA LYS A 2 -17.15 -18.85 -25.93
C LYS A 2 -17.54 -17.88 -24.80
N ILE A 3 -18.36 -18.34 -23.84
CA ILE A 3 -18.97 -17.48 -22.80
C ILE A 3 -18.18 -17.51 -21.48
N PHE A 4 -17.39 -18.57 -21.23
CA PHE A 4 -16.59 -18.66 -20.01
C PHE A 4 -15.48 -17.60 -19.94
N LEU A 5 -14.87 -17.29 -21.09
CA LEU A 5 -13.80 -16.30 -21.17
C LEU A 5 -14.29 -14.88 -20.83
N PRO A 6 -15.38 -14.34 -21.42
CA PRO A 6 -15.90 -13.03 -21.05
C PRO A 6 -16.47 -12.98 -19.63
N VAL A 7 -17.04 -14.08 -19.11
CA VAL A 7 -17.52 -14.16 -17.71
C VAL A 7 -16.37 -14.15 -16.72
N LEU A 8 -15.27 -14.84 -17.01
CA LEU A 8 -14.06 -14.81 -16.17
C LEU A 8 -13.39 -13.44 -16.22
N LEU A 9 -13.33 -12.80 -17.40
CA LEU A 9 -12.81 -11.44 -17.54
C LEU A 9 -13.67 -10.43 -16.76
N ALA A 10 -15.00 -10.55 -16.83
CA ALA A 10 -15.92 -9.71 -16.08
C ALA A 10 -15.81 -9.92 -14.56
N ALA A 11 -15.57 -11.15 -14.10
CA ALA A 11 -15.32 -11.44 -12.68
C ALA A 11 -13.98 -10.87 -12.18
N LEU A 12 -12.93 -10.89 -13.03
CA LEU A 12 -11.62 -10.31 -12.71
C LEU A 12 -11.63 -8.78 -12.76
N LEU A 13 -12.41 -8.19 -13.68
CA LEU A 13 -12.55 -6.73 -13.85
C LEU A 13 -13.62 -6.12 -12.94
N GLY A 14 -14.57 -6.93 -12.46
CA GLY A 14 -15.75 -6.51 -11.69
C GLY A 14 -15.52 -6.42 -10.18
N VAL A 15 -14.29 -6.55 -9.70
CA VAL A 15 -13.93 -6.29 -8.30
C VAL A 15 -13.69 -4.78 -8.14
N GLU A 16 -14.73 -3.99 -8.33
CA GLU A 16 -14.84 -2.69 -7.65
C GLU A 16 -15.15 -3.04 -6.20
N GLN A 17 -14.08 -3.17 -5.41
CA GLN A 17 -14.16 -3.51 -4.00
C GLN A 17 -14.83 -2.34 -3.27
N ALA A 18 -16.14 -2.44 -3.04
CA ALA A 18 -16.86 -1.70 -2.00
C ALA A 18 -16.45 -2.18 -0.59
N SER A 19 -15.17 -2.53 -0.42
CA SER A 19 -14.58 -2.90 0.86
C SER A 19 -13.89 -1.67 1.40
N SER A 20 -14.28 -1.26 2.61
CA SER A 20 -13.51 -0.29 3.40
C SER A 20 -12.03 -0.71 3.40
N LEU A 21 -11.14 0.21 3.02
CA LEU A 21 -9.70 -0.02 3.01
C LEU A 21 -9.25 -0.45 4.41
N MET A 22 -8.26 -1.35 4.50
CA MET A 22 -7.62 -1.68 5.78
C MET A 22 -6.17 -1.23 5.73
N CYS A 23 -5.72 -0.55 6.77
CA CYS A 23 -4.35 -0.08 6.92
C CYS A 23 -3.79 -0.49 8.28
N PHE A 24 -2.47 -0.47 8.43
CA PHE A 24 -1.88 -0.48 9.76
C PHE A 24 -2.01 0.91 10.41
N SER A 25 -2.35 0.96 11.69
CA SER A 25 -2.45 2.20 12.46
C SER A 25 -1.58 2.20 13.72
N CYS A 26 -1.00 3.36 14.02
CA CYS A 26 -0.25 3.61 15.24
C CYS A 26 0.06 5.10 15.40
N LEU A 27 0.38 5.52 16.62
CA LEU A 27 0.78 6.88 16.92
C LEU A 27 2.10 6.88 17.69
N ASN A 28 3.05 7.71 17.26
CA ASN A 28 4.29 8.04 17.97
C ASN A 28 5.09 6.82 18.44
N GLN A 29 5.23 5.80 17.59
CA GLN A 29 6.02 4.61 17.90
C GLN A 29 7.45 4.75 17.41
N LYS A 30 8.40 4.16 18.12
CA LYS A 30 9.82 4.20 17.71
C LYS A 30 10.16 3.16 16.63
N SER A 31 9.38 2.08 16.53
CA SER A 31 9.63 0.96 15.64
C SER A 31 8.39 0.55 14.87
N ASN A 32 8.60 0.12 13.62
CA ASN A 32 7.56 -0.39 12.74
C ASN A 32 6.82 -1.59 13.32
N LEU A 33 7.48 -2.43 14.12
CA LEU A 33 6.88 -3.63 14.70
C LEU A 33 5.69 -3.29 15.63
N TYR A 34 5.79 -2.20 16.37
CA TYR A 34 4.71 -1.68 17.22
C TYR A 34 3.62 -0.96 16.42
N CYS A 35 3.84 -0.79 15.11
CA CYS A 35 2.93 -0.17 14.15
C CYS A 35 2.30 -1.18 13.19
N LEU A 36 2.23 -2.46 13.56
CA LEU A 36 1.56 -3.52 12.78
C LEU A 36 0.19 -3.87 13.35
N LYS A 37 -0.59 -2.86 13.79
CA LYS A 37 -1.97 -3.05 14.21
C LYS A 37 -2.93 -2.82 13.03
N PRO A 38 -3.55 -3.87 12.45
CA PRO A 38 -4.48 -3.70 11.34
C PRO A 38 -5.73 -2.95 11.82
N THR A 39 -6.24 -2.05 10.99
CA THR A 39 -7.38 -1.18 11.30
C THR A 39 -8.20 -0.96 10.04
N ILE A 40 -9.51 -1.16 10.17
CA ILE A 40 -10.47 -0.88 9.11
C ILE A 40 -10.64 0.64 9.04
N CYS A 41 -10.45 1.21 7.85
CA CYS A 41 -10.58 2.63 7.60
C CYS A 41 -12.05 3.02 7.39
N SER A 42 -12.36 4.31 7.52
CA SER A 42 -13.71 4.83 7.22
C SER A 42 -14.00 4.73 5.72
N ASP A 43 -15.27 4.74 5.32
CA ASP A 43 -15.66 4.65 3.89
C ASP A 43 -15.10 5.78 3.01
N GLY A 44 -14.81 6.95 3.60
CA GLY A 44 -14.17 8.07 2.91
C GLY A 44 -12.64 7.99 2.86
N ASP A 45 -12.02 7.09 3.63
CA ASP A 45 -10.57 7.00 3.78
C ASP A 45 -9.99 6.06 2.72
N ASN A 46 -9.46 6.66 1.66
CA ASN A 46 -8.93 5.92 0.53
C ASN A 46 -7.41 5.74 0.59
N TYR A 47 -6.70 6.31 1.56
CA TYR A 47 -5.25 6.25 1.64
C TYR A 47 -4.76 5.74 3.00
N CYS A 48 -3.81 4.82 2.98
CA CYS A 48 -2.94 4.55 4.12
C CYS A 48 -1.80 5.57 4.11
N VAL A 49 -1.66 6.35 5.18
CA VAL A 49 -0.62 7.37 5.35
C VAL A 49 0.36 6.91 6.41
N THR A 50 1.65 7.03 6.11
CA THR A 50 2.76 6.80 7.03
C THR A 50 3.54 8.09 7.18
N VAL A 51 3.70 8.54 8.41
CA VAL A 51 4.48 9.72 8.77
C VAL A 51 5.64 9.26 9.65
N SER A 52 6.87 9.51 9.20
CA SER A 52 8.07 9.30 9.97
C SER A 52 8.70 10.66 10.29
N THR A 53 9.11 10.85 11.54
CA THR A 53 9.88 12.01 11.97
C THR A 53 11.14 11.52 12.62
N SER A 54 12.27 12.10 12.22
CA SER A 54 13.54 11.89 12.91
C SER A 54 14.20 13.21 13.24
N ALA A 55 14.73 13.32 14.44
CA ALA A 55 15.58 14.43 14.84
C ALA A 55 17.03 13.92 14.94
N GLY A 56 17.97 14.59 14.30
CA GLY A 56 19.37 14.20 14.23
C GLY A 56 20.28 15.33 13.75
N ILE A 57 21.55 15.28 14.14
CA ILE A 57 22.59 16.19 13.60
C ILE A 57 23.33 15.44 12.50
N GLY A 58 23.07 15.82 11.24
CA GLY A 58 23.60 15.11 10.08
C GLY A 58 23.21 13.63 10.04
N ASN A 59 24.00 12.80 9.35
CA ASN A 59 23.76 11.36 9.24
C ASN A 59 24.40 10.54 10.39
N LEU A 60 24.88 11.22 11.45
CA LEU A 60 25.80 10.65 12.43
C LEU A 60 25.15 10.42 13.81
N VAL A 61 24.12 11.20 14.17
CA VAL A 61 23.46 11.11 15.48
C VAL A 61 21.95 11.30 15.32
N THR A 62 21.16 10.27 15.66
CA THR A 62 19.69 10.33 15.71
C THR A 62 19.24 10.48 17.18
N PHE A 63 18.73 11.65 17.55
CA PHE A 63 18.22 11.95 18.90
C PHE A 63 16.82 11.39 19.15
N GLY A 64 16.03 11.19 18.11
CA GLY A 64 14.70 10.61 18.22
C GLY A 64 14.12 10.22 16.87
N HIS A 65 13.37 9.13 16.84
CA HIS A 65 12.58 8.70 15.68
C HIS A 65 11.16 8.38 16.16
N SER A 66 10.16 8.91 15.48
CA SER A 66 8.75 8.62 15.72
C SER A 66 8.08 8.25 14.40
N LEU A 67 7.20 7.26 14.47
CA LEU A 67 6.45 6.71 13.36
C LEU A 67 4.97 6.70 13.72
N SER A 68 4.16 7.23 12.82
CA SER A 68 2.71 7.26 12.92
C SER A 68 2.12 6.74 11.61
N LYS A 69 1.08 5.92 11.70
CA LYS A 69 0.35 5.38 10.56
C LYS A 69 -1.14 5.58 10.76
N THR A 70 -1.84 6.03 9.72
CA THR A 70 -3.27 6.34 9.79
C THR A 70 -3.96 6.08 8.46
N CYS A 71 -5.29 5.99 8.51
CA CYS A 71 -6.16 6.13 7.36
C CYS A 71 -6.41 7.62 7.09
N SER A 72 -6.62 8.01 5.84
CA SER A 72 -6.94 9.38 5.44
C SER A 72 -7.74 9.40 4.13
N PRO A 73 -8.65 10.38 3.94
CA PRO A 73 -9.37 10.54 2.68
C PRO A 73 -8.48 11.11 1.56
N ALA A 74 -7.40 11.79 1.93
CA ALA A 74 -6.43 12.36 1.00
C ALA A 74 -4.99 12.13 1.47
N CYS A 75 -4.06 12.01 0.52
CA CYS A 75 -2.63 11.99 0.84
C CYS A 75 -2.12 13.43 1.01
N PRO A 76 -1.61 13.82 2.19
CA PRO A 76 -0.95 15.11 2.34
C PRO A 76 0.32 15.15 1.48
N LEU A 77 0.47 16.23 0.68
CA LEU A 77 1.66 16.42 -0.14
C LEU A 77 2.85 16.68 0.80
N PRO A 78 3.97 15.95 0.65
CA PRO A 78 5.12 16.13 1.54
C PRO A 78 5.76 17.50 1.29
N GLU A 79 5.49 18.46 2.17
CA GLU A 79 6.43 19.55 2.40
C GLU A 79 7.57 18.97 3.23
N GLY A 80 8.54 18.36 2.55
CA GLY A 80 9.72 17.76 3.18
C GLY A 80 10.57 18.84 3.83
N ILE A 81 10.25 19.19 5.08
CA ILE A 81 10.98 20.19 5.84
C ILE A 81 12.20 19.50 6.47
N ASN A 82 13.31 19.47 5.72
CA ASN A 82 14.62 19.16 6.29
C ASN A 82 15.15 20.42 7.00
N VAL A 83 14.69 20.66 8.21
CA VAL A 83 15.19 21.77 9.04
C VAL A 83 16.37 21.25 9.84
N GLY A 84 17.57 21.19 9.24
CA GLY A 84 18.94 21.04 9.82
C GLY A 84 19.21 19.98 10.91
N VAL A 85 18.31 19.86 11.88
CA VAL A 85 18.25 18.99 13.04
C VAL A 85 17.03 18.03 13.00
N ALA A 86 16.07 18.22 12.09
CA ALA A 86 14.87 17.37 11.98
C ALA A 86 14.49 17.08 10.52
N SER A 87 14.11 15.83 10.24
CA SER A 87 13.60 15.33 8.98
C SER A 87 12.21 14.72 9.17
N MET A 88 11.32 14.96 8.22
CA MET A 88 9.96 14.42 8.21
C MET A 88 9.67 13.81 6.84
N GLY A 89 9.26 12.54 6.84
CA GLY A 89 8.84 11.79 5.67
C GLY A 89 7.35 11.48 5.73
N ILE A 90 6.65 11.66 4.61
CA ILE A 90 5.25 11.29 4.45
C ILE A 90 5.15 10.37 3.23
N SER A 91 4.57 9.19 3.43
CA SER A 91 4.38 8.18 2.38
C SER A 91 2.93 7.70 2.37
N CYS A 92 2.33 7.58 1.18
CA CYS A 92 0.93 7.21 1.01
C CYS A 92 0.77 6.05 0.03
N CYS A 93 -0.22 5.19 0.28
CA CYS A 93 -0.58 4.09 -0.61
C CYS A 93 -2.07 3.74 -0.50
N GLN A 94 -2.59 3.04 -1.51
CA GLN A 94 -4.04 2.89 -1.77
C GLN A 94 -4.49 1.42 -1.81
N SER A 95 -3.77 0.53 -1.13
CA SER A 95 -4.02 -0.92 -1.16
C SER A 95 -4.10 -1.52 0.23
N PHE A 96 -4.76 -2.66 0.36
CA PHE A 96 -4.95 -3.35 1.64
C PHE A 96 -3.61 -3.59 2.34
N LEU A 97 -3.45 -3.07 3.56
CA LEU A 97 -2.28 -3.19 4.42
C LEU A 97 -0.95 -2.78 3.75
N CYS A 98 -1.01 -1.88 2.76
CA CYS A 98 0.17 -1.48 1.98
C CYS A 98 1.25 -0.76 2.80
N ASN A 99 0.88 -0.13 3.92
CA ASN A 99 1.79 0.56 4.83
C ASN A 99 2.45 -0.38 5.85
N PHE A 100 2.74 -1.62 5.46
CA PHE A 100 3.44 -2.60 6.31
C PHE A 100 4.85 -2.12 6.70
N SER A 101 5.58 -1.49 5.76
CA SER A 101 6.94 -1.03 5.97
C SER A 101 7.00 0.49 6.20
N ALA A 102 7.98 0.92 6.99
CA ALA A 102 8.25 2.34 7.23
C ALA A 102 9.14 2.97 6.14
N ALA A 103 9.76 2.15 5.28
CA ALA A 103 10.64 2.62 4.21
C ALA A 103 9.85 2.89 2.92
N ASP A 104 10.08 4.07 2.35
CA ASP A 104 9.66 4.41 0.99
C ASP A 104 10.08 3.31 0.01
N GLY A 105 9.13 2.83 -0.79
CA GLY A 105 9.39 1.81 -1.80
C GLY A 105 8.90 0.42 -1.42
N GLY A 106 7.66 0.30 -0.93
CA GLY A 106 6.94 -0.95 -1.05
C GLY A 106 6.99 -1.46 -2.48
N LEU A 107 7.29 -2.75 -2.66
CA LEU A 107 7.33 -3.41 -3.97
C LEU A 107 5.99 -3.14 -4.68
N ARG A 108 5.97 -2.24 -5.67
CA ARG A 108 4.82 -2.04 -6.58
C ARG A 108 4.74 -3.27 -7.47
N ALA A 109 4.37 -4.41 -6.89
CA ALA A 109 3.97 -5.58 -7.64
C ALA A 109 2.70 -5.17 -8.38
N SER A 110 2.87 -4.82 -9.65
CA SER A 110 1.77 -4.36 -10.48
C SER A 110 0.81 -5.54 -10.60
N ALA A 111 -0.37 -5.45 -9.99
CA ALA A 111 -1.39 -6.50 -10.06
C ALA A 111 -1.73 -6.86 -11.52
N THR A 112 -1.55 -5.91 -12.44
CA THR A 112 -1.64 -6.08 -13.88
C THR A 112 -0.61 -7.07 -14.45
N LEU A 113 0.64 -7.05 -13.98
CA LEU A 113 1.69 -7.98 -14.41
C LEU A 113 1.44 -9.38 -13.88
N LEU A 114 0.99 -9.49 -12.63
CA LEU A 114 0.62 -10.78 -12.03
C LEU A 114 -0.61 -11.37 -12.73
N GLY A 115 -1.62 -10.53 -13.01
CA GLY A 115 -2.82 -10.92 -13.76
C GLY A 115 -2.51 -11.32 -15.20
N ALA A 116 -1.66 -10.57 -15.90
CA ALA A 116 -1.22 -10.89 -17.25
C ALA A 116 -0.42 -12.19 -17.32
N GLY A 117 0.47 -12.43 -16.34
CA GLY A 117 1.23 -13.68 -16.24
C GLY A 117 0.33 -14.89 -15.98
N LEU A 118 -0.69 -14.75 -15.12
CA LEU A 118 -1.67 -15.80 -14.89
C LEU A 118 -2.47 -16.10 -16.16
N LEU A 119 -2.98 -15.06 -16.83
CA LEU A 119 -3.71 -15.18 -18.10
C LEU A 119 -2.88 -15.88 -19.18
N LEU A 120 -1.63 -15.47 -19.39
CA LEU A 120 -0.71 -16.08 -20.38
C LEU A 120 -0.41 -17.55 -20.09
N SER A 121 -0.39 -17.97 -18.82
CA SER A 121 -0.17 -19.38 -18.45
C SER A 121 -1.41 -20.25 -18.64
N LEU A 122 -2.61 -19.70 -18.41
CA LEU A 122 -3.89 -20.41 -18.50
C LEU A 122 -4.46 -20.50 -19.93
N LEU A 123 -4.20 -19.49 -20.79
CA LEU A 123 -4.65 -19.47 -22.19
C LEU A 123 -4.25 -20.71 -23.01
N PRO A 124 -2.98 -21.16 -23.02
CA PRO A 124 -2.57 -22.33 -23.82
C PRO A 124 -3.11 -23.65 -23.25
N ALA A 125 -3.32 -23.75 -21.94
CA ALA A 125 -3.93 -24.94 -21.32
C ALA A 125 -5.41 -25.09 -21.71
N LEU A 126 -6.16 -23.99 -21.78
CA LEU A 126 -7.57 -23.97 -22.20
C LEU A 126 -7.74 -24.22 -23.70
N LEU A 127 -6.83 -23.72 -24.54
CA LEU A 127 -6.83 -24.00 -25.99
C LEU A 127 -6.50 -25.46 -26.33
N ARG A 128 -5.78 -26.18 -25.46
CA ARG A 128 -5.44 -27.60 -25.65
C ARG A 128 -6.58 -28.55 -25.24
N PHE A 129 -7.60 -28.06 -24.54
CA PHE A 129 -8.80 -28.80 -24.11
C PHE A 129 -10.07 -28.43 -24.90
N GLY A 130 -9.93 -27.66 -26.00
CA GLY A 130 -11.02 -27.47 -26.97
C GLY A 130 -11.16 -28.69 -27.88
N PRO A 131 -12.39 -29.12 -28.21
CA PRO A 131 -12.66 -30.27 -29.10
C PRO A 131 -12.15 -30.06 -30.53
#